data_AF-A0AAP0KY44-F1
#
_entry.id   AF-A0AAP0KY44-F1
#
_cell.length_a   1.000
_cell.length_b   1.000
_cell.length_c   1.000
_cell.angle_alpha   90.00
_cell.angle_beta   90.00
_cell.angle_gamma   90.00
#
_symmetry.space_group_name_H-M   'P 1'
#
loop_
_entity.id
_entity.type
_entity.pdbx_description
1 polymer ?
#
loop_
_entity_poly.entity_id
_entity_poly.type
_entity_poly.pdbx_seq_one_letter_code
_entity_poly.pdbx_strand_id
1 'polypeptide(L)'
;MEAAAAGSSRYDFDQAASFLARNVVDWAPLVSGEDGEVVDVFSAEDVEKIRGFPKLGLPSLGADGDFMVGAAMGTREEDKERLEHLVRDGANVVVLDSSQGNSIYQLEMIKYVKRRFPELDVIGGNVVTAYQAQNLIQAGVDGLRVAWVPARFVLLGRSALSGEDRELYV
;
A
#
# COMPACT_ATOMS: atom_id res chain seq x y z
N MET A 1 -19.85 -30.69 6.89
CA MET A 1 -19.22 -29.45 7.36
C MET A 1 -19.67 -28.38 6.40
N GLU A 2 -20.61 -27.54 6.81
CA GLU A 2 -21.20 -26.50 5.94
C GLU A 2 -20.18 -25.36 5.87
N ALA A 3 -19.70 -25.04 4.66
CA ALA A 3 -18.66 -24.05 4.45
C ALA A 3 -19.29 -22.74 3.96
N ALA A 4 -18.74 -21.60 4.35
CA ALA A 4 -19.12 -20.31 3.77
C ALA A 4 -18.59 -20.27 2.34
N ALA A 5 -19.47 -20.48 1.36
CA ALA A 5 -19.11 -20.40 -0.05
C ALA A 5 -18.73 -18.95 -0.39
N ALA A 6 -17.47 -18.74 -0.74
CA ALA A 6 -16.99 -17.50 -1.31
C ALA A 6 -16.39 -17.81 -2.69
N GLY A 7 -16.95 -17.18 -3.73
CA GLY A 7 -16.19 -17.02 -4.97
C GLY A 7 -14.87 -16.33 -4.65
N SER A 8 -13.79 -16.78 -5.29
CA SER A 8 -12.42 -16.29 -5.11
C SER A 8 -12.32 -14.79 -4.80
N SER A 9 -11.59 -14.47 -3.73
CA SER A 9 -11.23 -13.14 -3.20
C SER A 9 -12.35 -12.11 -2.91
N ARG A 10 -13.63 -12.48 -2.95
CA ARG A 10 -14.75 -11.57 -2.61
C ARG A 10 -15.66 -12.16 -1.55
N TYR A 11 -15.16 -12.32 -0.32
CA TYR A 11 -16.07 -12.60 0.79
C TYR A 11 -16.64 -11.28 1.33
N ASP A 12 -17.96 -11.21 1.42
CA ASP A 12 -18.64 -10.12 2.10
C ASP A 12 -18.48 -10.32 3.61
N PHE A 13 -17.77 -9.40 4.28
CA PHE A 13 -17.52 -9.47 5.72
C PHE A 13 -18.83 -9.62 6.52
N ASP A 14 -19.91 -8.98 6.09
CA ASP A 14 -21.19 -9.09 6.78
C ASP A 14 -21.83 -10.47 6.60
N GLN A 15 -21.61 -11.13 5.46
CA GLN A 15 -22.04 -12.51 5.25
C GLN A 15 -21.23 -13.47 6.10
N ALA A 16 -19.91 -13.28 6.18
CA ALA A 16 -19.03 -14.06 7.03
C ALA A 16 -19.43 -13.89 8.51
N ALA A 17 -19.56 -12.65 9.01
CA ALA A 17 -20.00 -12.38 10.36
C ALA A 17 -21.37 -12.99 10.68
N SER A 18 -22.31 -12.93 9.71
CA SER A 18 -23.62 -13.57 9.83
C SER A 18 -23.55 -15.10 9.83
N PHE A 19 -22.56 -15.69 9.16
CA PHE A 19 -22.35 -17.13 9.14
C PHE A 19 -21.88 -17.65 10.51
N LEU A 20 -20.89 -17.02 11.15
CA LEU A 20 -20.45 -17.42 12.51
C LEU A 20 -21.58 -17.28 13.52
N ALA A 21 -22.29 -16.15 13.48
CA ALA A 21 -23.36 -15.87 14.43
C ALA A 21 -24.53 -16.87 14.31
N ARG A 22 -24.88 -17.27 13.08
CA ARG A 22 -25.95 -18.26 12.83
C ARG A 22 -25.55 -19.67 13.26
N ASN A 23 -24.31 -20.07 12.98
CA ASN A 23 -23.84 -21.43 13.25
C ASN A 23 -23.25 -21.61 14.65
N VAL A 24 -23.05 -20.52 15.40
CA VAL A 24 -22.47 -20.52 16.75
C VAL A 24 -21.10 -21.21 16.76
N VAL A 25 -20.22 -20.77 15.86
CA VAL A 25 -18.85 -21.28 15.71
C VAL A 25 -17.83 -20.15 15.87
N ASP A 26 -16.69 -20.47 16.47
CA ASP A 26 -15.62 -19.48 16.73
C ASP A 26 -14.79 -19.14 15.49
N TRP A 27 -14.77 -20.04 14.51
CA TRP A 27 -14.08 -19.84 13.24
C TRP A 27 -14.74 -20.65 12.13
N ALA A 28 -14.56 -20.23 10.89
CA ALA A 28 -15.00 -20.99 9.72
C ALA A 28 -14.01 -20.82 8.55
N PRO A 29 -13.76 -21.90 7.79
CA PRO A 29 -12.97 -21.83 6.59
C PRO A 29 -13.76 -21.14 5.47
N LEU A 30 -13.09 -20.28 4.72
CA LEU A 30 -13.55 -19.77 3.44
C LEU A 30 -13.13 -20.77 2.36
N VAL A 31 -14.09 -21.21 1.55
CA VAL A 31 -13.86 -22.19 0.49
C VAL A 31 -14.09 -21.57 -0.88
N SER A 32 -13.20 -21.88 -1.83
CA SER A 32 -13.36 -21.53 -3.24
C SER A 32 -14.57 -22.27 -3.81
N GLY A 33 -15.45 -21.52 -4.48
CA GLY A 33 -16.68 -22.06 -5.07
C GLY A 33 -16.48 -23.06 -6.21
N GLU A 34 -15.31 -23.10 -6.86
CA GLU A 34 -15.08 -23.98 -8.03
C GLU A 34 -14.58 -25.38 -7.63
N ASP A 35 -13.63 -25.47 -6.69
CA ASP A 35 -12.95 -26.73 -6.35
C ASP A 35 -13.16 -27.20 -4.90
N GLY A 36 -13.85 -26.41 -4.08
CA GLY A 36 -14.05 -26.69 -2.66
C GLY A 36 -12.77 -26.59 -1.82
N GLU A 37 -11.71 -26.01 -2.38
CA GLU A 37 -10.45 -25.76 -1.69
C GLU A 37 -10.63 -24.69 -0.62
N VAL A 38 -10.03 -24.91 0.56
CA VAL A 38 -9.98 -23.90 1.62
C VAL A 38 -8.98 -22.83 1.21
N VAL A 39 -9.47 -21.60 1.01
CA VAL A 39 -8.65 -20.46 0.60
C VAL A 39 -8.20 -19.62 1.79
N ASP A 40 -8.99 -19.59 2.86
CA ASP A 40 -8.70 -18.77 4.04
C ASP A 40 -9.52 -19.26 5.26
N VAL A 41 -9.32 -18.66 6.43
CA VAL A 41 -10.10 -18.87 7.65
C VAL A 41 -10.43 -17.52 8.28
N PHE A 42 -11.65 -17.37 8.78
CA PHE A 42 -12.02 -16.18 9.55
C PHE A 42 -12.59 -16.58 10.91
N SER A 43 -12.36 -15.74 11.92
CA SER A 43 -12.77 -16.01 13.30
C SER A 43 -13.75 -14.97 13.85
N ALA A 44 -14.44 -15.35 14.92
CA ALA A 44 -15.31 -14.45 15.68
C ALA A 44 -14.50 -13.29 16.29
N GLU A 45 -13.26 -13.55 16.69
CA GLU A 45 -12.34 -12.54 17.19
C GLU A 45 -12.01 -11.49 16.12
N ASP A 46 -11.84 -11.90 14.85
CA ASP A 46 -11.63 -10.98 13.74
C ASP A 46 -12.86 -10.08 13.53
N VAL A 47 -14.06 -10.65 13.64
CA VAL A 47 -15.31 -9.89 13.54
C VAL A 47 -15.44 -8.86 14.66
N GLU A 48 -15.12 -9.24 15.90
CA GLU A 48 -15.13 -8.33 17.05
C GLU A 48 -14.09 -7.21 16.90
N LYS A 49 -12.87 -7.54 16.49
CA LYS A 49 -11.80 -6.56 16.22
C LYS A 49 -12.25 -5.55 15.17
N ILE A 50 -12.75 -6.02 14.03
CA ILE A 50 -13.17 -5.16 12.92
C ILE A 50 -14.34 -4.25 13.32
N ARG A 51 -15.32 -4.76 14.09
CA ARG A 51 -16.43 -3.95 14.62
C ARG A 51 -15.99 -2.98 15.74
N GLY A 52 -14.94 -3.33 16.48
CA GLY A 52 -14.40 -2.54 17.58
C GLY A 52 -13.56 -1.35 17.14
N PHE A 53 -13.04 -1.35 15.91
CA PHE A 53 -12.42 -0.18 15.33
C PHE A 53 -13.49 0.91 15.05
N PRO A 54 -13.17 2.21 15.24
CA PRO A 54 -14.03 3.25 14.71
C PRO A 54 -14.29 2.96 13.23
N LYS A 55 -15.48 3.30 12.72
CA LYS A 55 -15.78 3.21 11.29
C LYS A 55 -14.85 4.15 10.53
N LEU A 56 -13.62 3.70 10.32
CA LEU A 56 -12.71 4.21 9.32
C LEU A 56 -13.46 4.08 7.99
N GLY A 57 -13.18 4.97 7.04
CA GLY A 57 -13.78 4.87 5.70
C GLY A 57 -13.53 3.50 5.06
N LEU A 58 -13.91 3.35 3.79
CA LEU A 58 -13.58 2.13 3.06
C LEU A 58 -12.09 1.80 3.24
N PRO A 59 -11.74 0.53 3.49
CA PRO A 59 -10.35 0.13 3.63
C PRO A 59 -9.56 0.56 2.38
N SER A 60 -8.28 0.88 2.56
CA SER A 60 -7.37 1.16 1.47
C SER A 60 -7.03 -0.13 0.74
N LEU A 61 -7.87 -0.48 -0.24
CA LEU A 61 -7.70 -1.66 -1.08
C LEU A 61 -7.05 -1.30 -2.41
N GLY A 62 -6.24 -2.22 -2.93
CA GLY A 62 -5.69 -2.18 -4.29
C GLY A 62 -6.77 -2.45 -5.33
N ALA A 63 -6.38 -2.36 -6.61
CA ALA A 63 -7.29 -2.66 -7.73
C ALA A 63 -7.69 -4.14 -7.80
N ASP A 64 -6.90 -5.01 -7.19
CA ASP A 64 -7.12 -6.44 -6.96
C ASP A 64 -8.11 -6.73 -5.82
N GLY A 65 -8.36 -5.74 -4.95
CA GLY A 65 -9.20 -5.89 -3.76
C GLY A 65 -8.43 -6.29 -2.50
N ASP A 66 -7.11 -6.43 -2.58
CA ASP A 66 -6.25 -6.75 -1.45
C ASP A 66 -5.84 -5.48 -0.68
N PHE A 67 -5.38 -5.62 0.56
CA PHE A 67 -4.91 -4.48 1.34
C PHE A 67 -3.68 -3.83 0.72
N MET A 68 -3.69 -2.50 0.58
CA MET A 68 -2.50 -1.78 0.15
C MET A 68 -1.43 -1.78 1.24
N VAL A 69 -0.21 -2.21 0.87
CA VAL A 69 0.95 -2.28 1.74
C VAL A 69 2.01 -1.28 1.27
N GLY A 70 2.47 -0.45 2.22
CA GLY A 70 3.58 0.47 2.01
C GLY A 70 4.79 0.11 2.89
N ALA A 71 5.99 0.26 2.34
CA ALA A 71 7.25 -0.01 3.06
C ALA A 71 8.19 1.19 3.01
N ALA A 72 8.92 1.43 4.10
CA ALA A 72 9.99 2.44 4.14
C ALA A 72 11.35 1.78 3.91
N MET A 73 12.22 2.44 3.15
CA MET A 73 13.57 1.94 2.84
C MET A 73 14.57 3.09 2.70
N GLY A 74 15.86 2.75 2.78
CA GLY A 74 16.94 3.69 2.55
C GLY A 74 17.23 3.94 1.07
N THR A 75 18.41 4.51 0.80
CA THR A 75 18.87 4.86 -0.56
C THR A 75 20.25 4.29 -0.87
N ARG A 76 20.73 3.35 -0.05
CA ARG A 76 22.05 2.72 -0.23
C ARG A 76 21.98 1.62 -1.28
N GLU A 77 23.13 1.19 -1.76
CA GLU A 77 23.21 0.09 -2.74
C GLU A 77 22.61 -1.22 -2.20
N GLU A 78 22.86 -1.52 -0.93
CA GLU A 78 22.28 -2.68 -0.21
C GLU A 78 20.74 -2.63 -0.10
N ASP A 79 20.13 -1.45 -0.19
CA ASP A 79 18.67 -1.30 -0.16
C ASP A 79 18.02 -1.78 -1.47
N LYS A 80 18.78 -1.97 -2.56
CA LYS A 80 18.24 -2.53 -3.81
C LYS A 80 17.80 -3.98 -3.63
N GLU A 81 18.60 -4.80 -2.96
CA GLU A 81 18.23 -6.18 -2.64
C GLU A 81 16.99 -6.22 -1.74
N ARG A 82 16.93 -5.33 -0.73
CA ARG A 82 15.75 -5.16 0.12
C ARG A 82 14.50 -4.80 -0.68
N LEU A 83 14.62 -3.90 -1.66
CA LEU A 83 13.52 -3.54 -2.55
C LEU A 83 13.01 -4.76 -3.34
N GLU A 84 13.90 -5.61 -3.86
CA GLU A 84 13.49 -6.80 -4.59
C GLU A 84 12.65 -7.74 -3.72
N HIS A 85 13.03 -7.92 -2.46
CA HIS A 85 12.24 -8.69 -1.49
C HIS A 85 10.88 -8.05 -1.20
N LEU A 86 10.83 -6.73 -0.97
CA LEU A 86 9.58 -6.03 -0.70
C LEU A 86 8.59 -6.11 -1.87
N VAL A 87 9.07 -5.95 -3.10
CA VAL A 87 8.23 -6.05 -4.29
C VAL A 87 7.74 -7.48 -4.49
N ARG A 88 8.63 -8.46 -4.26
CA ARG A 88 8.25 -9.89 -4.32
C ARG A 88 7.14 -10.24 -3.33
N ASP A 89 7.16 -9.62 -2.15
CA ASP A 89 6.18 -9.85 -1.08
C ASP A 89 4.92 -8.98 -1.23
N GLY A 90 4.78 -8.24 -2.34
CA GLY A 90 3.54 -7.52 -2.68
C GLY A 90 3.44 -6.08 -2.17
N ALA A 91 4.55 -5.41 -1.83
CA ALA A 91 4.50 -3.99 -1.50
C ALA A 91 4.01 -3.17 -2.70
N ASN A 92 2.96 -2.35 -2.50
CA ASN A 92 2.39 -1.50 -3.54
C ASN A 92 3.11 -0.16 -3.66
N VAL A 93 3.70 0.32 -2.57
CA VAL A 93 4.37 1.62 -2.51
C VAL A 93 5.61 1.56 -1.62
N VAL A 94 6.67 2.27 -2.03
CA VAL A 94 7.89 2.43 -1.22
C VAL A 94 8.15 3.90 -0.88
N VAL A 95 8.53 4.16 0.37
CA VAL A 95 8.94 5.48 0.86
C VAL A 95 10.45 5.48 1.03
N LEU A 96 11.13 6.36 0.30
CA LEU A 96 12.57 6.59 0.48
C LEU A 96 12.77 7.47 1.73
N ASP A 97 13.15 6.85 2.84
CA ASP A 97 13.29 7.50 4.13
C ASP A 97 14.67 8.15 4.26
N SER A 98 14.70 9.48 4.13
CA SER A 98 15.88 10.29 4.37
C SER A 98 15.50 11.56 5.13
N SER A 99 16.39 12.03 6.01
CA SER A 99 16.26 13.33 6.67
C SER A 99 16.31 14.48 5.67
N GLN A 100 17.07 14.31 4.57
CA GLN A 100 17.13 15.24 3.45
C GLN A 100 17.13 14.43 2.15
N GLY A 101 16.06 14.54 1.37
CA GLY A 101 15.80 13.67 0.23
C GLY A 101 16.44 14.12 -1.08
N ASN A 102 16.75 15.40 -1.23
CA ASN A 102 17.39 15.95 -2.43
C ASN A 102 18.90 15.65 -2.45
N SER A 103 19.23 14.39 -2.63
CA SER A 103 20.58 13.84 -2.73
C SER A 103 20.75 13.02 -4.00
N ILE A 104 21.99 12.91 -4.47
CA ILE A 104 22.32 12.09 -5.66
C ILE A 104 21.89 10.63 -5.43
N TYR A 105 22.09 10.09 -4.22
CA TYR A 105 21.72 8.72 -3.88
C TYR A 105 20.22 8.46 -4.05
N GLN A 106 19.37 9.37 -3.55
CA GLN A 106 17.93 9.22 -3.68
C GLN A 106 17.47 9.38 -5.13
N LEU A 107 18.00 10.37 -5.86
CA LEU A 107 17.68 10.58 -7.27
C LEU A 107 18.01 9.34 -8.11
N GLU A 108 19.17 8.73 -7.89
CA GLU A 108 19.56 7.50 -8.58
C GLU A 108 18.73 6.29 -8.15
N MET A 109 18.35 6.21 -6.86
CA MET A 109 17.45 5.16 -6.38
C MET A 109 16.07 5.27 -7.03
N ILE A 110 15.47 6.47 -7.11
CA ILE A 110 14.18 6.69 -7.78
C ILE A 110 14.23 6.21 -9.22
N LYS A 111 15.24 6.65 -9.98
CA LYS A 111 15.42 6.22 -11.37
C LYS A 111 15.63 4.71 -11.48
N TYR A 112 16.35 4.10 -10.54
CA TYR A 112 16.53 2.65 -10.49
C TYR A 112 15.19 1.93 -10.28
N VAL A 113 14.40 2.36 -9.28
CA VAL A 113 13.09 1.77 -8.99
C VAL A 113 12.16 1.89 -10.18
N LYS A 114 11.98 3.08 -10.76
CA LYS A 114 11.07 3.28 -11.90
C LYS A 114 11.50 2.51 -13.16
N ARG A 115 12.80 2.22 -13.34
CA ARG A 115 13.26 1.36 -14.44
C ARG A 115 13.00 -0.12 -14.17
N ARG A 116 13.18 -0.57 -12.92
CA ARG A 116 13.14 -2.00 -12.56
C ARG A 116 11.73 -2.50 -12.22
N PHE A 117 10.91 -1.62 -11.63
CA PHE A 117 9.58 -1.85 -11.10
C PHE A 117 8.66 -0.68 -11.50
N PRO A 118 8.24 -0.58 -12.78
CA PRO A 118 7.47 0.56 -13.26
C PRO A 118 6.10 0.73 -12.58
N GLU A 119 5.51 -0.39 -12.15
CA GLU A 119 4.21 -0.45 -11.45
C GLU A 119 4.30 -0.10 -9.95
N LEU A 120 5.51 -0.01 -9.39
CA LEU A 120 5.69 0.33 -7.99
C LEU A 120 5.61 1.86 -7.81
N ASP A 121 4.72 2.30 -6.91
CA ASP A 121 4.63 3.70 -6.53
C ASP A 121 5.82 4.08 -5.62
N VAL A 122 6.47 5.21 -5.91
CA VAL A 122 7.64 5.69 -5.17
C VAL A 122 7.36 7.05 -4.54
N ILE A 123 7.50 7.11 -3.23
CA ILE A 123 7.38 8.35 -2.45
C ILE A 123 8.79 8.81 -2.07
N GLY A 124 9.21 9.96 -2.61
CA GLY A 124 10.49 10.57 -2.31
C GLY A 124 10.41 11.62 -1.21
N GLY A 125 11.50 11.78 -0.45
CA GLY A 125 11.60 12.79 0.59
C GLY A 125 12.76 12.56 1.57
N ASN A 126 12.90 13.37 2.61
CA ASN A 126 12.04 14.52 2.89
C ASN A 126 12.47 15.77 2.11
N VAL A 127 11.50 16.59 1.72
CA VAL A 127 11.73 17.90 1.09
C VAL A 127 11.11 19.03 1.92
N VAL A 128 11.74 20.21 1.89
CA VAL A 128 11.30 21.43 2.58
C VAL A 128 11.27 22.66 1.67
N THR A 129 11.78 22.55 0.45
CA THR A 129 11.73 23.64 -0.54
C THR A 129 11.17 23.15 -1.88
N ALA A 130 10.58 24.08 -2.64
CA ALA A 130 10.07 23.80 -3.98
C ALA A 130 11.16 23.27 -4.93
N TYR A 131 12.40 23.76 -4.80
CA TYR A 131 13.54 23.27 -5.58
C TYR A 131 13.84 21.79 -5.31
N GLN A 132 13.82 21.38 -4.04
CA GLN A 132 14.03 19.98 -3.67
C GLN A 132 12.90 19.09 -4.20
N ALA A 133 11.65 19.56 -4.09
CA ALA A 133 10.48 18.88 -4.65
C ALA A 133 10.61 18.71 -6.17
N GLN A 134 10.95 19.78 -6.89
CA GLN A 134 11.10 19.76 -8.35
C GLN A 134 12.15 18.73 -8.80
N ASN A 135 13.28 18.63 -8.11
CA ASN A 135 14.32 17.65 -8.43
C ASN A 135 13.80 16.20 -8.29
N LEU A 136 13.05 15.90 -7.22
CA LEU A 136 12.49 14.56 -7.02
C LEU A 136 11.38 14.26 -8.04
N ILE A 137 10.52 15.23 -8.36
CA ILE A 137 9.49 15.11 -9.41
C ILE A 137 10.14 14.80 -10.76
N GLN A 138 11.22 15.51 -11.11
CA GLN A 138 11.95 15.27 -12.36
C GLN A 138 12.64 13.90 -12.38
N ALA A 139 13.04 13.37 -11.23
CA ALA A 139 13.57 12.01 -11.15
C ALA A 139 12.50 10.92 -11.34
N GLY A 140 11.23 11.25 -11.13
CA GLY A 140 10.09 10.37 -11.41
C GLY A 140 9.41 9.79 -10.18
N VAL A 141 9.39 10.50 -9.05
CA VAL A 141 8.56 10.10 -7.89
C VAL A 141 7.07 10.23 -8.20
N ASP A 142 6.27 9.36 -7.59
CA ASP A 142 4.80 9.36 -7.66
C ASP A 142 4.18 10.13 -6.48
N GLY A 143 4.96 10.34 -5.41
CA GLY A 143 4.58 11.14 -4.26
C GLY A 143 5.76 11.85 -3.58
N LEU A 144 5.45 12.88 -2.81
CA LEU A 144 6.41 13.62 -2.02
C LEU A 144 6.10 13.52 -0.53
N ARG A 145 7.12 13.22 0.26
CA ARG A 145 7.09 13.38 1.72
C ARG A 145 7.66 14.75 2.07
N VAL A 146 6.77 15.65 2.48
CA VAL A 146 7.11 17.03 2.85
C VAL A 146 7.19 17.11 4.37
N ALA A 147 8.38 17.37 4.90
CA ALA A 147 8.56 17.40 6.35
C ALA A 147 9.71 18.31 6.78
N TRP A 148 9.39 19.24 7.67
CA TRP A 148 10.34 19.98 8.50
C TRP A 148 9.93 19.74 9.96
N VAL A 149 10.88 19.31 10.81
CA VAL A 149 10.58 19.00 12.22
C VAL A 149 9.99 20.25 12.88
N PRO A 150 8.76 20.25 13.45
CA PRO A 150 8.05 19.12 14.07
C PRO A 150 6.89 18.48 13.27
N ALA A 151 6.62 18.85 12.01
CA ALA A 151 5.48 18.33 11.24
C ALA A 151 5.89 17.25 10.22
N ARG A 152 5.07 16.20 10.07
CA ARG A 152 5.27 15.11 9.10
C ARG A 152 3.98 14.84 8.31
N PHE A 153 3.98 15.13 7.00
CA PHE A 153 2.87 14.77 6.10
C PHE A 153 3.41 14.21 4.78
N VAL A 154 2.60 13.42 4.07
CA VAL A 154 2.91 12.84 2.76
C VAL A 154 1.85 13.32 1.78
N LEU A 155 2.27 13.83 0.63
CA LEU A 155 1.41 14.23 -0.48
C LEU A 155 1.55 13.21 -1.61
N LEU A 156 0.47 12.47 -1.88
CA LEU A 156 0.37 11.54 -3.01
C LEU A 156 -0.40 12.24 -4.14
N GLY A 157 0.19 12.32 -5.34
CA GLY A 157 -0.45 12.89 -6.52
C GLY A 157 -0.57 11.85 -7.62
N ARG A 158 -1.74 11.25 -7.81
CA ARG A 158 -1.97 10.43 -9.01
C ARG A 158 -2.16 11.34 -10.23
N SER A 159 -1.30 11.17 -11.23
CA SER A 159 -1.37 11.85 -12.52
C SER A 159 -2.64 11.46 -13.27
N ALA A 160 -3.70 12.26 -13.17
CA ALA A 160 -4.90 12.14 -13.99
C ALA A 160 -4.88 13.06 -15.23
N LEU A 161 -3.76 13.74 -15.54
CA LEU A 161 -3.72 14.74 -16.60
C LEU A 161 -2.76 14.31 -17.72
N SER A 162 -3.34 14.01 -18.88
CA SER A 162 -2.63 13.89 -20.15
C SER A 162 -2.12 15.26 -20.57
N GLY A 163 -0.80 15.41 -20.65
CA GLY A 163 -0.14 16.53 -21.31
C GLY A 163 -0.09 17.82 -20.48
N GLU A 164 1.14 18.29 -20.26
CA GLU A 164 1.49 19.70 -20.00
C GLU A 164 0.67 20.40 -18.91
N ASP A 165 0.85 19.99 -17.65
CA ASP A 165 1.07 20.88 -16.49
C ASP A 165 1.00 20.06 -15.21
N ARG A 166 2.17 19.77 -14.63
CA ARG A 166 2.31 19.09 -13.34
C ARG A 166 2.53 20.14 -12.25
N GLU A 167 1.48 20.84 -11.85
CA GLU A 167 1.51 21.64 -10.62
C GLU A 167 1.02 20.82 -9.43
N LEU A 168 1.91 20.57 -8.48
CA LEU A 168 1.59 20.02 -7.18
C LEU A 168 1.40 21.20 -6.21
N TYR A 169 0.18 21.41 -5.72
CA TYR A 169 -0.06 22.37 -4.64
C TYR A 169 0.37 21.73 -3.31
N VAL A 170 1.30 22.38 -2.61
CA VAL A 170 1.75 22.01 -1.24
C VAL A 170 0.77 22.57 -0.22
#